data_AF-D9SV67-F1
#
_entry.id   AF-D9SV67-F1
#
_cell.length_a   1.000
_cell.length_b   1.000
_cell.length_c   1.000
_cell.angle_alpha   90.00
_cell.angle_beta   90.00
_cell.angle_gamma   90.00
#
_symmetry.space_group_name_H-M   'P 1'
#
loop_
_entity.id
_entity.type
_entity.pdbx_description
1 polymer ?
#
loop_
_entity_poly.entity_id
_entity_poly.type
_entity_poly.pdbx_seq_one_letter_code
_entity_poly.pdbx_strand_id
1 'polypeptide(L)'
;MNNLDFYSTILKRKSVRKYSNEPIDSFDLQRIKDFIEKVTPLYDNIKTDIVILPENEIKTILPIKVPHYIVVYSERKDGYLQNVGFMLQQVELFLSSNGIGACWLGMSIPQKVSSARNGLGFVITLAFGNANEPVHRDDISEFKRKALSEISSLKDADKLLEAVRLAPSATNSQPWYFSGSIDNIIISRKLPNIIKAVAYNKFNRIDMGIALCHLKIAALHMGKTIEFNRKNDEVPKGHEYITTAHIK
;
A
#
# COMPACT_ATOMS: atom_id res chain seq x y z
N MET A 1 -3.75 12.53 7.23
CA MET A 1 -4.37 11.31 7.80
C MET A 1 -5.45 11.56 8.88
N ASN A 2 -5.74 12.81 9.30
CA ASN A 2 -6.47 13.05 10.56
C ASN A 2 -8.01 13.18 10.47
N ASN A 3 -8.68 12.85 9.36
CA ASN A 3 -10.13 13.08 9.21
C ASN A 3 -10.94 11.94 8.56
N LEU A 4 -10.34 10.78 8.32
CA LEU A 4 -11.04 9.62 7.74
C LEU A 4 -10.80 8.42 8.63
N ASP A 5 -11.86 7.66 8.91
CA ASP A 5 -11.78 6.39 9.64
C ASP A 5 -11.18 5.28 8.76
N PHE A 6 -9.92 5.46 8.42
CA PHE A 6 -9.14 4.46 7.71
C PHE A 6 -8.92 3.20 8.54
N TYR A 7 -9.01 3.30 9.86
CA TYR A 7 -8.90 2.13 10.73
C TYR A 7 -10.07 1.17 10.50
N SER A 8 -11.33 1.62 10.55
CA SER A 8 -12.46 0.74 10.23
C SER A 8 -12.43 0.26 8.78
N THR A 9 -11.96 1.08 7.85
CA THR A 9 -11.79 0.69 6.45
C THR A 9 -10.78 -0.45 6.28
N ILE A 10 -9.68 -0.44 7.04
CA ILE A 10 -8.68 -1.52 7.05
C ILE A 10 -9.32 -2.87 7.38
N LEU A 11 -10.28 -2.90 8.32
CA LEU A 11 -10.90 -4.14 8.81
C LEU A 11 -11.81 -4.82 7.78
N LYS A 12 -12.19 -4.10 6.71
CA LYS A 12 -13.17 -4.58 5.72
C LYS A 12 -12.70 -4.49 4.27
N ARG A 13 -11.67 -3.71 3.94
CA ARG A 13 -11.22 -3.49 2.55
C ARG A 13 -10.99 -4.82 1.81
N LYS A 14 -11.25 -4.87 0.51
CA LYS A 14 -11.01 -6.03 -0.36
C LYS A 14 -10.40 -5.58 -1.70
N SER A 15 -9.54 -6.42 -2.29
CA SER A 15 -9.10 -6.20 -3.67
C SER A 15 -10.22 -6.57 -4.63
N VAL A 16 -10.76 -5.58 -5.34
CA VAL A 16 -11.84 -5.72 -6.32
C VAL A 16 -11.25 -6.02 -7.70
N ARG A 17 -11.80 -6.98 -8.42
CA ARG A 17 -11.35 -7.38 -9.76
C ARG A 17 -12.47 -7.43 -10.78
N LYS A 18 -13.73 -7.32 -10.34
CA LYS A 18 -14.92 -7.19 -11.20
C LYS A 18 -15.44 -5.77 -11.12
N TYR A 19 -15.49 -5.09 -12.26
CA TYR A 19 -15.86 -3.68 -12.36
C TYR A 19 -16.97 -3.49 -13.39
N SER A 20 -17.73 -2.41 -13.24
CA SER A 20 -18.57 -1.86 -14.30
C SER A 20 -17.68 -1.22 -15.38
N ASN A 21 -18.20 -1.19 -16.60
CA ASN A 21 -17.59 -0.42 -17.70
C ASN A 21 -17.91 1.07 -17.61
N GLU A 22 -18.84 1.47 -16.73
CA GLU A 22 -19.18 2.87 -16.51
C GLU A 22 -18.05 3.59 -15.76
N PRO A 23 -17.62 4.77 -16.26
CA PRO A 23 -16.60 5.56 -15.58
C PRO A 23 -17.11 6.04 -14.21
N ILE A 24 -16.16 6.40 -13.34
CA ILE A 24 -16.49 7.12 -12.11
C ILE A 24 -17.07 8.48 -12.50
N ASP A 25 -18.14 8.91 -11.84
CA ASP A 25 -18.75 10.20 -12.13
C ASP A 25 -17.79 11.36 -11.83
N SER A 26 -18.06 12.53 -12.42
CA SER A 26 -17.15 13.67 -12.33
C SER A 26 -16.96 14.21 -10.91
N PHE A 27 -17.97 14.07 -10.05
CA PHE A 27 -17.90 14.53 -8.66
C PHE A 27 -16.95 13.66 -7.86
N ASP A 28 -17.13 12.34 -7.89
CA ASP A 28 -16.23 11.42 -7.20
C ASP A 28 -14.82 11.42 -7.80
N LEU A 29 -14.70 11.57 -9.13
CA LEU A 29 -13.40 11.69 -9.77
C LEU A 29 -12.64 12.94 -9.29
N GLN A 30 -13.32 14.06 -9.08
CA GLN A 30 -12.71 15.26 -8.52
C GLN A 30 -12.29 15.05 -7.06
N ARG A 31 -13.13 14.42 -6.24
CA ARG A 31 -12.79 14.09 -4.83
C ARG A 31 -11.55 13.21 -4.73
N ILE A 32 -11.38 12.25 -5.64
CA ILE A 32 -10.18 11.41 -5.71
C ILE A 32 -8.95 12.24 -6.03
N LYS A 33 -9.03 13.15 -7.02
CA LYS A 33 -7.92 14.06 -7.37
C LYS A 33 -7.53 14.95 -6.18
N ASP A 34 -8.52 15.58 -5.55
CA ASP A 34 -8.31 16.44 -4.37
C ASP A 34 -7.69 15.67 -3.20
N PHE A 35 -8.03 14.38 -3.05
CA PHE A 35 -7.42 13.53 -2.02
C PHE A 35 -5.97 13.16 -2.38
N ILE A 36 -5.70 12.84 -3.64
CA ILE A 36 -4.35 12.53 -4.14
C ILE A 36 -3.39 13.68 -3.84
N GLU A 37 -3.81 14.95 -4.00
CA GLU A 37 -2.98 16.12 -3.70
C GLU A 37 -2.62 16.27 -2.20
N LYS A 38 -3.38 15.61 -1.32
CA LYS A 38 -3.25 15.71 0.15
C LYS A 38 -2.58 14.50 0.79
N VAL A 39 -2.17 13.49 0.01
CA VAL A 39 -1.51 12.30 0.55
C VAL A 39 -0.20 12.69 1.22
N THR A 40 0.05 12.11 2.39
CA THR A 40 1.30 12.37 3.12
C THR A 40 2.35 11.35 2.69
N PRO A 41 3.54 11.75 2.22
CA PRO A 41 4.61 10.81 1.94
C PRO A 41 5.17 10.20 3.24
N LEU A 42 5.86 9.06 3.11
CA LEU A 42 6.70 8.51 4.17
C LEU A 42 8.00 9.29 4.29
N TYR A 43 8.53 9.78 3.16
CA TYR A 43 9.76 10.57 3.05
C TYR A 43 9.51 11.81 2.18
N ASP A 44 9.45 12.99 2.79
CA ASP A 44 9.13 14.26 2.11
C ASP A 44 10.17 14.69 1.05
N ASN A 45 11.40 14.17 1.15
CA ASN A 45 12.50 14.51 0.26
C ASN A 45 12.54 13.68 -1.04
N ILE A 46 11.55 12.80 -1.27
CA ILE A 46 11.42 11.98 -2.47
C ILE A 46 10.27 12.54 -3.32
N LYS A 47 10.62 13.10 -4.49
CA LYS A 47 9.67 13.61 -5.48
C LYS A 47 8.84 12.48 -6.09
N THR A 48 7.54 12.67 -6.09
CA THR A 48 6.55 11.75 -6.64
C THR A 48 5.50 12.50 -7.45
N ASP A 49 4.88 11.82 -8.40
CA ASP A 49 3.71 12.30 -9.13
C ASP A 49 2.68 11.17 -9.18
N ILE A 50 1.44 11.46 -8.80
CA ILE A 50 0.34 10.49 -8.79
C ILE A 50 -0.75 11.06 -9.70
N VAL A 51 -1.08 10.34 -10.76
CA VAL A 51 -2.04 10.79 -11.77
C VAL A 51 -3.08 9.72 -12.05
N ILE A 52 -4.22 10.16 -12.57
CA ILE A 52 -5.26 9.28 -13.09
C ILE A 52 -5.12 9.22 -14.61
N LEU A 53 -4.93 8.02 -15.15
CA LEU A 53 -4.86 7.76 -16.59
C LEU A 53 -6.08 6.93 -17.05
N PRO A 54 -6.56 7.15 -18.29
CA PRO A 54 -7.61 6.35 -18.91
C PRO A 54 -7.09 4.97 -19.37
N GLU A 55 -8.00 4.02 -19.64
CA GLU A 55 -7.66 2.66 -20.09
C GLU A 55 -6.75 2.63 -21.32
N ASN A 56 -7.02 3.48 -22.31
CA ASN A 56 -6.26 3.50 -23.56
C ASN A 56 -4.79 3.92 -23.37
N GLU A 57 -4.41 4.49 -22.22
CA GLU A 57 -3.01 4.80 -21.87
C GLU A 57 -2.31 3.69 -21.08
N ILE A 58 -3.01 2.60 -20.74
CA ILE A 58 -2.47 1.50 -19.94
C ILE A 58 -2.34 0.22 -20.78
N LYS A 59 -1.14 -0.34 -20.79
CA LYS A 59 -0.90 -1.70 -21.29
C LYS A 59 -1.07 -2.68 -20.13
N THR A 60 -2.13 -3.47 -20.16
CA THR A 60 -2.40 -4.55 -19.19
C THR A 60 -2.20 -5.92 -19.83
N ILE A 61 -1.59 -6.85 -19.09
CA ILE A 61 -1.50 -8.27 -19.47
C ILE A 61 -2.62 -9.08 -18.79
N LEU A 62 -3.21 -8.54 -17.72
CA LEU A 62 -4.28 -9.18 -16.97
C LEU A 62 -5.65 -8.85 -17.57
N PRO A 63 -6.66 -9.73 -17.44
CA PRO A 63 -8.02 -9.50 -17.94
C PRO A 63 -8.82 -8.47 -17.11
N ILE A 64 -8.15 -7.72 -16.23
CA ILE A 64 -8.77 -6.63 -15.48
C ILE A 64 -8.66 -5.38 -16.33
N LYS A 65 -9.82 -4.91 -16.81
CA LYS A 65 -9.99 -3.65 -17.53
C LYS A 65 -10.95 -2.77 -16.75
N VAL A 66 -10.55 -1.54 -16.51
CA VAL A 66 -11.34 -0.52 -15.83
C VAL A 66 -11.21 0.81 -16.58
N PRO A 67 -12.19 1.72 -16.48
CA PRO A 67 -12.12 3.02 -17.15
C PRO A 67 -10.96 3.90 -16.67
N HIS A 68 -10.53 3.75 -15.41
CA HIS A 68 -9.53 4.62 -14.79
C HIS A 68 -8.46 3.86 -14.00
N TYR A 69 -7.23 4.36 -14.07
CA TYR A 69 -6.08 3.84 -13.35
C TYR A 69 -5.36 4.97 -12.64
N ILE A 70 -5.02 4.77 -11.37
CA ILE A 70 -4.06 5.64 -10.68
C ILE A 70 -2.66 5.10 -10.97
N VAL A 71 -1.77 5.97 -11.45
CA VAL A 71 -0.40 5.65 -11.81
C VAL A 71 0.55 6.51 -10.98
N VAL A 72 1.54 5.87 -10.37
CA VAL A 72 2.53 6.54 -9.54
C VAL A 72 3.89 6.56 -10.21
N TYR A 73 4.48 7.74 -10.27
CA TYR A 73 5.83 8.02 -10.71
C TYR A 73 6.66 8.52 -9.52
N SER A 74 7.95 8.20 -9.53
CA SER A 74 8.87 8.64 -8.48
C SER A 74 10.26 8.87 -9.04
N GLU A 75 10.99 9.80 -8.43
CA GLU A 75 12.45 9.81 -8.56
C GLU A 75 13.02 8.56 -7.88
N ARG A 76 14.14 8.03 -8.39
CA ARG A 76 14.80 6.87 -7.82
C ARG A 76 15.77 7.31 -6.73
N LYS A 77 15.33 7.21 -5.47
CA LYS A 77 16.12 7.43 -4.25
C LYS A 77 15.95 6.27 -3.29
N ASP A 78 16.85 6.10 -2.33
CA ASP A 78 16.66 5.06 -1.33
C ASP A 78 15.33 5.22 -0.57
N GLY A 79 14.55 4.14 -0.51
CA GLY A 79 13.21 4.11 0.08
C GLY A 79 12.05 4.60 -0.80
N TYR A 80 12.28 4.92 -2.08
CA TYR A 80 11.21 5.41 -2.97
C TYR A 80 10.03 4.43 -3.12
N LEU A 81 10.31 3.11 -3.09
CA LEU A 81 9.27 2.08 -3.21
C LEU A 81 8.39 2.02 -1.97
N GLN A 82 8.99 2.12 -0.78
CA GLN A 82 8.27 2.24 0.49
C GLN A 82 7.45 3.54 0.51
N ASN A 83 8.01 4.64 0.02
CA ASN A 83 7.30 5.92 -0.07
C ASN A 83 6.02 5.79 -0.93
N VAL A 84 6.15 5.23 -2.12
CA VAL A 84 5.02 5.00 -3.04
C VAL A 84 3.98 4.06 -2.43
N GLY A 85 4.41 2.97 -1.80
CA GLY A 85 3.49 2.05 -1.11
C GLY A 85 2.70 2.73 0.00
N PHE A 86 3.38 3.56 0.79
CA PHE A 86 2.78 4.31 1.90
C PHE A 86 1.75 5.35 1.43
N MET A 87 2.09 6.10 0.37
CA MET A 87 1.20 7.10 -0.22
C MET A 87 -0.01 6.47 -0.90
N LEU A 88 0.21 5.51 -1.80
CA LEU A 88 -0.87 4.93 -2.59
C LEU A 88 -1.83 4.08 -1.74
N GLN A 89 -1.36 3.54 -0.61
CA GLN A 89 -2.26 2.88 0.35
C GLN A 89 -3.24 3.84 1.01
N GLN A 90 -2.88 5.11 1.23
CA GLN A 90 -3.85 6.11 1.70
C GLN A 90 -4.95 6.35 0.65
N VAL A 91 -4.58 6.36 -0.63
CA VAL A 91 -5.54 6.51 -1.74
C VAL A 91 -6.44 5.29 -1.86
N GLU A 92 -5.91 4.07 -1.74
CA GLU A 92 -6.72 2.84 -1.77
C GLU A 92 -7.73 2.79 -0.62
N LEU A 93 -7.33 3.20 0.59
CA LEU A 93 -8.24 3.30 1.73
C LEU A 93 -9.29 4.39 1.53
N PHE A 94 -8.93 5.53 0.93
CA PHE A 94 -9.90 6.56 0.55
C PHE A 94 -10.95 6.00 -0.43
N LEU A 95 -10.51 5.34 -1.50
CA LEU A 95 -11.42 4.70 -2.48
C LEU A 95 -12.34 3.70 -1.78
N SER A 96 -11.78 2.80 -0.98
CA SER A 96 -12.56 1.79 -0.27
C SER A 96 -13.56 2.40 0.72
N SER A 97 -13.18 3.46 1.45
CA SER A 97 -14.08 4.15 2.39
C SER A 97 -15.27 4.84 1.69
N ASN A 98 -15.13 5.15 0.40
CA ASN A 98 -16.17 5.74 -0.45
C ASN A 98 -16.89 4.72 -1.33
N GLY A 99 -16.75 3.41 -1.05
CA GLY A 99 -17.44 2.36 -1.82
C GLY A 99 -16.89 2.16 -3.24
N ILE A 100 -15.69 2.66 -3.53
CA ILE A 100 -15.03 2.50 -4.83
C ILE A 100 -14.08 1.31 -4.77
N GLY A 101 -14.23 0.38 -5.72
CA GLY A 101 -13.37 -0.80 -5.81
C GLY A 101 -11.97 -0.42 -6.26
N ALA A 102 -10.95 -1.12 -5.73
CA ALA A 102 -9.56 -0.92 -6.15
C ALA A 102 -8.75 -2.23 -6.15
N CYS A 103 -7.73 -2.30 -7.01
CA CYS A 103 -6.76 -3.40 -7.01
C CYS A 103 -5.38 -2.95 -7.51
N TRP A 104 -4.35 -3.33 -6.75
CA TRP A 104 -2.95 -3.15 -7.12
C TRP A 104 -2.59 -4.01 -8.33
N LEU A 105 -1.98 -3.41 -9.36
CA LEU A 105 -1.63 -4.08 -10.61
C LEU A 105 -0.12 -3.97 -10.88
N GLY A 106 0.62 -5.05 -10.56
CA GLY A 106 2.08 -5.10 -10.77
C GLY A 106 2.51 -5.23 -12.23
N MET A 107 1.62 -5.74 -13.11
CA MET A 107 1.92 -6.03 -14.51
C MET A 107 1.15 -5.12 -15.50
N SER A 108 0.53 -4.06 -15.00
CA SER A 108 -0.15 -3.06 -15.82
C SER A 108 0.69 -1.80 -15.81
N ILE A 109 1.19 -1.41 -16.98
CA ILE A 109 2.15 -0.33 -17.13
C ILE A 109 1.58 0.75 -18.05
N PRO A 110 1.91 2.03 -17.84
CA PRO A 110 1.58 3.06 -18.80
C PRO A 110 2.24 2.76 -20.15
N GLN A 111 1.61 3.18 -21.24
CA GLN A 111 2.22 3.14 -22.58
C GLN A 111 3.54 3.92 -22.60
N LYS A 112 4.39 3.64 -23.60
CA LYS A 112 5.76 4.20 -23.66
C LYS A 112 5.80 5.73 -23.56
N VAL A 113 4.84 6.41 -24.18
CA VAL A 113 4.69 7.89 -24.12
C VAL A 113 4.48 8.38 -22.69
N SER A 114 3.77 7.61 -21.87
CA SER A 114 3.46 7.91 -20.48
C SER A 114 4.38 7.16 -19.50
N SER A 115 5.51 6.57 -19.95
CA SER A 115 6.39 5.75 -19.09
C SER A 115 7.32 6.56 -18.19
N ALA A 116 7.53 7.83 -18.53
CA ALA A 116 8.19 8.83 -17.70
C ALA A 116 7.36 10.10 -17.70
N ARG A 117 7.34 10.80 -16.58
CA ARG A 117 6.54 12.02 -16.41
C ARG A 117 7.34 13.00 -15.57
N ASN A 118 7.56 14.22 -16.07
CA ASN A 118 8.29 15.28 -15.37
C ASN A 118 9.69 14.83 -14.85
N GLY A 119 10.39 13.97 -15.60
CA GLY A 119 11.68 13.40 -15.21
C GLY A 119 11.60 12.26 -14.18
N LEU A 120 10.40 11.85 -13.76
CA LEU A 120 10.13 10.75 -12.83
C LEU A 120 9.84 9.46 -13.59
N GLY A 121 10.27 8.32 -13.02
CA GLY A 121 10.05 7.00 -13.61
C GLY A 121 8.79 6.33 -13.06
N PHE A 122 8.08 5.57 -13.90
CA PHE A 122 6.94 4.76 -13.48
C PHE A 122 7.30 3.76 -12.37
N VAL A 123 6.42 3.65 -11.36
CA VAL A 123 6.58 2.73 -10.23
C VAL A 123 5.50 1.65 -10.20
N ILE A 124 4.22 2.02 -10.09
CA ILE A 124 3.12 1.07 -9.89
C ILE A 124 1.79 1.65 -10.38
N THR A 125 0.85 0.76 -10.68
CA THR A 125 -0.51 1.07 -11.12
C THR A 125 -1.54 0.50 -10.13
N LEU A 126 -2.61 1.25 -9.90
CA LEU A 126 -3.79 0.84 -9.15
C LEU A 126 -5.01 1.00 -10.07
N ALA A 127 -5.71 -0.10 -10.36
CA ALA A 127 -7.03 -0.02 -11.00
C ALA A 127 -8.07 0.41 -9.97
N PHE A 128 -9.02 1.25 -10.39
CA PHE A 128 -10.17 1.60 -9.56
C PHE A 128 -11.41 1.85 -10.41
N GLY A 129 -12.60 1.71 -9.80
CA GLY A 129 -13.86 1.94 -10.50
C GLY A 129 -15.07 1.44 -9.72
N ASN A 130 -16.25 1.62 -10.32
CA ASN A 130 -17.51 1.06 -9.84
C ASN A 130 -17.41 -0.47 -9.81
N ALA A 131 -17.67 -1.08 -8.66
CA ALA A 131 -17.49 -2.52 -8.47
C ALA A 131 -18.75 -3.30 -8.88
N ASN A 132 -18.55 -4.41 -9.61
CA ASN A 132 -19.59 -5.42 -9.90
C ASN A 132 -19.51 -6.61 -8.92
N GLU A 133 -18.97 -6.37 -7.73
CA GLU A 133 -18.87 -7.28 -6.61
C GLU A 133 -18.75 -6.46 -5.31
N PRO A 134 -18.95 -7.07 -4.13
CA PRO A 134 -18.75 -6.36 -2.86
C PRO A 134 -17.33 -5.79 -2.74
N VAL A 135 -17.26 -4.49 -2.40
CA VAL A 135 -16.03 -3.72 -2.16
C VAL A 135 -15.42 -4.03 -0.80
N HIS A 136 -16.26 -4.44 0.15
CA HIS A 136 -15.87 -4.83 1.50
C HIS A 136 -16.09 -6.33 1.71
N ARG A 137 -15.34 -6.87 2.66
CA ARG A 137 -15.60 -8.15 3.31
C ARG A 137 -16.66 -7.96 4.37
N ASP A 138 -17.42 -9.01 4.64
CA ASP A 138 -18.42 -9.00 5.70
C ASP A 138 -17.78 -9.34 7.05
N ASP A 139 -16.73 -10.18 7.05
CA ASP A 139 -16.06 -10.63 8.26
C ASP A 139 -14.51 -10.67 8.15
N ILE A 140 -13.83 -10.49 9.29
CA ILE A 140 -12.35 -10.54 9.37
C ILE A 140 -11.80 -11.93 9.01
N SER A 141 -12.56 -13.01 9.23
CA SER A 141 -12.15 -14.38 8.87
C SER A 141 -11.98 -14.60 7.36
N GLU A 142 -12.57 -13.74 6.51
CA GLU A 142 -12.36 -13.77 5.07
C GLU A 142 -10.93 -13.35 4.65
N PHE A 143 -10.18 -12.72 5.56
CA PHE A 143 -8.78 -12.39 5.31
C PHE A 143 -7.90 -13.62 5.44
N LYS A 144 -7.41 -14.12 4.31
CA LYS A 144 -6.34 -15.13 4.27
C LYS A 144 -5.01 -14.46 4.61
N ARG A 145 -4.58 -14.58 5.86
CA ARG A 145 -3.34 -13.98 6.38
C ARG A 145 -2.59 -14.96 7.27
N LYS A 146 -1.27 -14.79 7.34
CA LYS A 146 -0.39 -15.45 8.30
C LYS A 146 -0.84 -15.14 9.73
N ALA A 147 -0.51 -16.00 10.67
CA ALA A 147 -0.69 -15.73 12.09
C ALA A 147 0.24 -14.58 12.53
N LEU A 148 -0.12 -13.87 13.61
CA LEU A 148 0.70 -12.80 14.17
C LEU A 148 2.12 -13.28 14.54
N SER A 149 2.24 -14.50 15.07
CA SER A 149 3.53 -15.13 15.43
C SER A 149 4.45 -15.40 14.23
N GLU A 150 3.90 -15.48 13.01
CA GLU A 150 4.71 -15.66 11.80
C GLU A 150 5.27 -14.34 11.27
N ILE A 151 4.68 -13.20 11.67
CA ILE A 151 5.06 -11.87 11.23
C ILE A 151 5.64 -11.00 12.35
N SER A 152 5.72 -11.51 13.58
CA SER A 152 6.18 -10.73 14.72
C SER A 152 6.77 -11.59 15.83
N SER A 153 7.74 -11.02 16.54
CA SER A 153 8.25 -11.50 17.83
C SER A 153 7.91 -10.55 19.00
N LEU A 154 7.20 -9.46 18.72
CA LEU A 154 6.79 -8.50 19.74
C LEU A 154 5.81 -9.12 20.74
N LYS A 155 5.92 -8.71 22.00
CA LYS A 155 4.92 -8.97 23.03
C LYS A 155 3.93 -7.81 23.08
N ASP A 156 2.68 -8.10 23.42
CA ASP A 156 1.62 -7.12 23.68
C ASP A 156 1.31 -6.15 22.51
N ALA A 157 1.58 -6.59 21.27
CA ALA A 157 1.44 -5.78 20.06
C ALA A 157 0.24 -6.18 19.18
N ASP A 158 -0.57 -7.16 19.60
CA ASP A 158 -1.59 -7.79 18.76
C ASP A 158 -2.60 -6.79 18.19
N LYS A 159 -3.12 -5.88 19.02
CA LYS A 159 -4.08 -4.85 18.58
C LYS A 159 -3.51 -3.92 17.52
N LEU A 160 -2.22 -3.58 17.65
CA LEU A 160 -1.52 -2.71 16.72
C LEU A 160 -1.21 -3.44 15.41
N LEU A 161 -0.70 -4.68 15.52
CA LEU A 161 -0.27 -5.46 14.38
C LEU A 161 -1.40 -6.11 13.60
N GLU A 162 -2.60 -6.27 14.18
CA GLU A 162 -3.74 -6.83 13.46
C GLU A 162 -4.08 -5.99 12.21
N ALA A 163 -4.13 -4.66 12.33
CA ALA A 163 -4.35 -3.77 11.20
C ALA A 163 -3.30 -3.95 10.08
N VAL A 164 -2.05 -4.20 10.48
CA VAL A 164 -0.92 -4.42 9.55
C VAL A 164 -1.00 -5.82 8.93
N ARG A 165 -1.36 -6.83 9.71
CA ARG A 165 -1.59 -8.20 9.25
C ARG A 165 -2.63 -8.23 8.14
N LEU A 166 -3.67 -7.40 8.24
CA LEU A 166 -4.72 -7.29 7.22
C LEU A 166 -4.27 -6.56 5.94
N ALA A 167 -3.11 -5.92 5.90
CA ALA A 167 -2.62 -5.18 4.73
C ALA A 167 -2.58 -6.03 3.45
N PRO A 168 -2.84 -5.45 2.26
CA PRO A 168 -2.61 -6.13 1.00
C PRO A 168 -1.11 -6.30 0.75
N SER A 169 -0.74 -7.31 -0.03
CA SER A 169 0.63 -7.47 -0.55
C SER A 169 0.61 -8.21 -1.87
N ALA A 170 1.64 -8.00 -2.69
CA ALA A 170 1.80 -8.71 -3.94
C ALA A 170 1.74 -10.22 -3.71
N THR A 171 0.84 -10.90 -4.44
CA THR A 171 0.56 -12.34 -4.32
C THR A 171 0.20 -12.81 -2.90
N ASN A 172 -0.25 -11.89 -2.03
CA ASN A 172 -0.50 -12.13 -0.62
C ASN A 172 0.74 -12.66 0.14
N SER A 173 1.94 -12.23 -0.29
CA SER A 173 3.22 -12.74 0.23
C SER A 173 3.49 -12.36 1.70
N GLN A 174 2.93 -11.23 2.15
CA GLN A 174 3.02 -10.70 3.52
C GLN A 174 4.47 -10.69 4.02
N PRO A 175 5.34 -9.87 3.38
CA PRO A 175 6.79 -9.99 3.54
C PRO A 175 7.32 -9.27 4.80
N TRP A 176 6.48 -8.56 5.54
CA TRP A 176 6.86 -7.80 6.73
C TRP A 176 7.13 -8.70 7.94
N TYR A 177 8.06 -8.25 8.77
CA TYR A 177 8.34 -8.84 10.08
C TYR A 177 8.67 -7.76 11.11
N PHE A 178 8.11 -7.90 12.31
CA PHE A 178 8.21 -6.95 13.41
C PHE A 178 8.95 -7.54 14.62
N SER A 179 9.93 -6.82 15.15
CA SER A 179 10.72 -7.23 16.32
C SER A 179 11.05 -6.03 17.21
N GLY A 180 11.68 -6.25 18.36
CA GLY A 180 12.00 -5.19 19.33
C GLY A 180 10.97 -5.07 20.45
N SER A 181 10.49 -3.86 20.72
CA SER A 181 9.46 -3.57 21.72
C SER A 181 8.30 -2.77 21.14
N ILE A 182 7.20 -2.64 21.88
CA ILE A 182 6.02 -1.90 21.42
C ILE A 182 6.30 -0.40 21.16
N ASP A 183 7.22 0.20 21.93
CA ASP A 183 7.61 1.61 21.78
C ASP A 183 8.70 1.81 20.72
N ASN A 184 9.40 0.74 20.35
CA ASN A 184 10.53 0.75 19.42
C ASN A 184 10.52 -0.53 18.57
N ILE A 185 9.74 -0.46 17.49
CA ILE A 185 9.50 -1.60 16.60
C ILE A 185 10.51 -1.56 15.46
N ILE A 186 11.40 -2.56 15.41
CA ILE A 186 12.28 -2.81 14.28
C ILE A 186 11.47 -3.51 13.19
N ILE A 187 11.41 -2.88 12.01
CA ILE A 187 10.61 -3.35 10.87
C ILE A 187 11.54 -3.86 9.79
N SER A 188 11.38 -5.12 9.45
CA SER A 188 12.18 -5.81 8.45
C SER A 188 11.31 -6.48 7.40
N ARG A 189 11.92 -6.79 6.26
CA ARG A 189 11.32 -7.52 5.17
C ARG A 189 11.99 -8.87 5.02
N LYS A 190 11.23 -9.96 5.14
CA LYS A 190 11.71 -11.30 4.84
C LYS A 190 12.05 -11.39 3.35
N LEU A 191 13.29 -11.78 3.03
CA LEU A 191 13.74 -11.87 1.65
C LEU A 191 13.11 -13.08 0.96
N PRO A 192 12.59 -12.92 -0.27
CA PRO A 192 12.16 -14.06 -1.07
C PRO A 192 13.37 -14.92 -1.46
N ASN A 193 13.16 -16.23 -1.64
CA ASN A 193 14.18 -17.12 -2.20
C ASN A 193 14.65 -16.60 -3.57
N ILE A 194 15.88 -16.92 -3.96
CA ILE A 194 16.57 -16.38 -5.16
C ILE A 194 15.70 -16.42 -6.43
N ILE A 195 15.02 -17.54 -6.69
CA ILE A 195 14.14 -17.73 -7.86
C ILE A 195 12.97 -16.72 -7.86
N LYS A 196 12.43 -16.41 -6.69
CA LYS A 196 11.31 -15.47 -6.50
C LYS A 196 11.80 -14.01 -6.42
N ALA A 197 13.05 -13.78 -6.05
CA ALA A 197 13.58 -12.43 -5.84
C ALA A 197 13.52 -11.55 -7.10
N VAL A 198 13.81 -12.11 -8.28
CA VAL A 198 13.80 -11.37 -9.55
C VAL A 198 12.43 -10.77 -9.86
N ALA A 199 11.35 -11.49 -9.54
CA ALA A 199 9.98 -11.05 -9.81
C ALA A 199 9.39 -10.15 -8.70
N TYR A 200 9.70 -10.43 -7.42
CA TYR A 200 8.96 -9.85 -6.30
C TYR A 200 9.72 -8.79 -5.50
N ASN A 201 11.04 -8.64 -5.68
CA ASN A 201 11.83 -7.73 -4.84
C ASN A 201 11.31 -6.28 -4.89
N LYS A 202 10.98 -5.76 -6.08
CA LYS A 202 10.38 -4.44 -6.23
C LYS A 202 9.04 -4.34 -5.48
N PHE A 203 8.12 -5.27 -5.73
CA PHE A 203 6.79 -5.22 -5.14
C PHE A 203 6.81 -5.40 -3.63
N ASN A 204 7.66 -6.27 -3.09
CA ASN A 204 7.74 -6.44 -1.65
C ASN A 204 8.28 -5.20 -0.92
N ARG A 205 9.07 -4.33 -1.57
CA ARG A 205 9.43 -3.02 -0.99
C ARG A 205 8.24 -2.04 -0.98
N ILE A 206 7.39 -2.10 -2.00
CA ILE A 206 6.11 -1.36 -2.02
C ILE A 206 5.19 -1.90 -0.91
N ASP A 207 5.08 -3.23 -0.78
CA ASP A 207 4.30 -3.89 0.26
C ASP A 207 4.73 -3.46 1.67
N MET A 208 6.02 -3.21 1.90
CA MET A 208 6.47 -2.63 3.18
C MET A 208 5.90 -1.24 3.41
N GLY A 209 5.86 -0.37 2.40
CA GLY A 209 5.22 0.94 2.49
C GLY A 209 3.74 0.86 2.88
N ILE A 210 3.02 -0.09 2.29
CA ILE A 210 1.62 -0.40 2.62
C ILE A 210 1.50 -0.79 4.11
N ALA A 211 2.35 -1.71 4.57
CA ALA A 211 2.35 -2.13 5.97
C ALA A 211 2.65 -0.98 6.94
N LEU A 212 3.59 -0.09 6.61
CA LEU A 212 3.90 1.11 7.41
C LEU A 212 2.73 2.09 7.47
N CYS A 213 1.96 2.24 6.38
CA CYS A 213 0.75 3.05 6.37
C CYS A 213 -0.29 2.50 7.37
N HIS A 214 -0.50 1.19 7.36
CA HIS A 214 -1.44 0.55 8.29
C HIS A 214 -0.98 0.65 9.74
N LEU A 215 0.32 0.47 9.99
CA LEU A 215 0.89 0.61 11.31
C LEU A 215 0.67 2.02 11.84
N LYS A 216 0.87 3.03 11.00
CA LYS A 216 0.62 4.44 11.37
C LYS A 216 -0.84 4.71 11.64
N ILE A 217 -1.75 4.23 10.79
CA ILE A 217 -3.19 4.38 11.00
C ILE A 217 -3.63 3.71 12.31
N ALA A 218 -3.13 2.51 12.61
CA ALA A 218 -3.44 1.79 13.84
C ALA A 218 -2.91 2.50 15.09
N ALA A 219 -1.67 2.99 15.06
CA ALA A 219 -1.12 3.77 16.17
C ALA A 219 -1.95 5.03 16.44
N LEU A 220 -2.28 5.80 15.38
CA LEU A 220 -3.10 7.00 15.49
C LEU A 220 -4.51 6.69 16.04
N HIS A 221 -5.13 5.60 15.59
CA HIS A 221 -6.43 5.15 16.11
C HIS A 221 -6.39 4.82 17.60
N MET A 222 -5.25 4.31 18.09
CA MET A 222 -5.01 4.04 19.51
C MET A 222 -4.61 5.30 20.31
N GLY A 223 -4.68 6.49 19.72
CA GLY A 223 -4.28 7.74 20.36
C GLY A 223 -2.76 7.89 20.53
N LYS A 224 -1.97 7.12 19.78
CA LYS A 224 -0.51 7.14 19.82
C LYS A 224 0.08 7.98 18.70
N THR A 225 1.27 8.50 18.94
CA THR A 225 2.11 9.09 17.89
C THR A 225 3.10 8.06 17.38
N ILE A 226 3.52 8.19 16.12
CA ILE A 226 4.46 7.26 15.48
C ILE A 226 5.38 7.99 14.51
N GLU A 227 6.67 7.72 14.65
CA GLU A 227 7.74 8.25 13.80
C GLU A 227 8.57 7.11 13.24
N PHE A 228 8.88 7.18 11.94
CA PHE A 228 9.73 6.20 11.27
C PHE A 228 11.12 6.78 11.07
N ASN A 229 12.16 6.04 11.43
CA ASN A 229 13.55 6.42 11.12
C ASN A 229 14.37 5.26 10.57
N ARG A 230 15.47 5.59 9.90
CA ARG A 230 16.41 4.62 9.35
C ARG A 230 17.67 4.66 10.19
N LYS A 231 17.75 3.79 11.20
CA LYS A 231 18.92 3.63 12.07
C LYS A 231 19.81 2.47 11.67
N ASN A 232 19.36 1.63 10.73
CA ASN A 232 20.01 0.38 10.33
C ASN A 232 20.19 -0.59 11.50
N ASP A 233 19.12 -0.85 12.24
CA ASP A 233 19.12 -1.81 13.33
C ASP A 233 19.32 -3.25 12.82
N GLU A 234 19.80 -4.13 13.71
CA GLU A 234 19.97 -5.54 13.41
C GLU A 234 18.62 -6.23 13.15
N VAL A 235 18.61 -7.15 12.19
CA VAL A 235 17.43 -7.91 11.78
C VAL A 235 17.73 -9.40 11.71
N PRO A 236 16.70 -10.27 11.81
CA PRO A 236 16.89 -11.71 11.69
C PRO A 236 17.58 -12.13 10.38
N LYS A 237 18.28 -13.26 10.41
CA LYS A 237 18.92 -13.82 9.21
C LYS A 237 17.90 -14.03 8.09
N GLY A 238 18.26 -13.60 6.87
CA GLY A 238 17.38 -13.68 5.71
C GLY A 238 16.33 -12.57 5.63
N HIS A 239 16.45 -11.53 6.47
CA HIS A 239 15.64 -10.33 6.40
C HIS A 239 16.48 -9.14 5.93
N GLU A 240 15.80 -8.13 5.40
CA GLU A 240 16.34 -6.82 5.10
C GLU A 240 15.72 -5.79 6.04
N TYR A 241 16.54 -4.96 6.67
CA TYR A 241 16.06 -3.82 7.46
C TYR A 241 15.34 -2.79 6.58
N ILE A 242 14.21 -2.27 7.07
CA ILE A 242 13.42 -1.26 6.36
C ILE A 242 13.41 0.06 7.12
N THR A 243 12.98 0.04 8.37
CA THR A 243 12.87 1.22 9.24
C THR A 243 12.61 0.78 10.67
N THR A 244 12.73 1.71 11.61
CA THR A 244 12.34 1.54 13.00
C THR A 244 11.24 2.53 13.32
N ALA A 245 10.16 2.04 13.91
CA ALA A 245 9.03 2.85 14.33
C ALA A 245 9.14 3.15 15.83
N HIS A 246 9.11 4.42 16.17
CA HIS A 246 9.01 4.89 17.55
C HIS A 246 7.58 5.28 17.85
N ILE A 247 6.97 4.63 18.83
CA ILE A 247 5.59 4.87 19.24
C ILE A 247 5.60 5.52 20.62
N LYS A 248 4.82 6.59 20.81
CA LYS A 248 4.63 7.29 22.09
C LYS A 248 3.15 7.43 22.39
#